data_AF-A0A1C6ILQ3-F1
#
_entry.id   AF-A0A1C6ILQ3-F1
#
_cell.length_a   1.000
_cell.length_b   1.000
_cell.length_c   1.000
_cell.angle_alpha   90.00
_cell.angle_beta   90.00
_cell.angle_gamma   90.00
#
_symmetry.space_group_name_H-M   'P 1'
#
loop_
_entity.id
_entity.type
_entity.pdbx_description
1 polymer ?
#
loop_
_entity_poly.entity_id
_entity_poly.type
_entity_poly.pdbx_seq_one_letter_code
_entity_poly.pdbx_strand_id
1 'polypeptide(L)' 'MDIYLGAEDDHLNENGYIVPGLGDAGDRIYGTK' A
#
# COMPACT_ATOMS: atom_id res chain seq x y z
N MET A 1 22.43 -2.69 0.52
CA MET A 1 21.13 -3.27 0.89
C MET A 1 20.28 -3.18 -0.35
N ASP A 2 19.68 -4.29 -0.75
CA ASP A 2 18.94 -4.35 -2.02
C ASP A 2 17.45 -4.43 -1.70
N ILE A 3 16.65 -3.62 -2.40
CA ILE A 3 15.20 -3.55 -2.24
C ILE A 3 14.57 -4.17 -3.49
N TYR A 4 13.64 -5.09 -3.29
CA TYR A 4 12.85 -5.69 -4.34
C TYR A 4 11.38 -5.35 -4.10
N LEU A 5 10.72 -4.86 -5.14
CA LEU A 5 9.30 -4.46 -5.11
C LEU A 5 8.59 -5.00 -6.36
N GLY A 6 7.29 -5.26 -6.22
CA GLY A 6 6.44 -5.71 -7.34
C GLY A 6 5.93 -4.57 -8.22
N ALA A 7 5.74 -3.38 -7.65
CA ALA A 7 5.31 -2.16 -8.34
C ALA A 7 5.76 -0.91 -7.56
N GLU A 8 6.10 0.14 -8.30
CA GLU A 8 6.34 1.49 -7.78
C GLU A 8 5.12 2.34 -8.11
N ASP A 9 4.47 2.88 -7.08
CA ASP A 9 3.28 3.74 -7.18
C ASP A 9 3.67 5.22 -7.09
N ASP A 10 2.75 6.12 -7.41
CA ASP A 10 3.03 7.53 -7.69
C ASP A 10 3.36 8.37 -6.44
N HIS A 11 2.49 8.34 -5.42
CA HIS A 11 2.66 9.17 -4.22
C HIS A 11 1.95 8.59 -3.00
N LEU A 12 2.15 9.24 -1.85
CA LEU A 12 1.33 9.04 -0.66
C LEU A 12 0.28 10.14 -0.57
N ASN A 13 -0.96 9.80 -0.21
CA ASN A 13 -1.97 10.79 0.17
C ASN A 13 -1.71 11.37 1.57
N GLU A 14 -2.53 12.34 1.99
CA GLU A 14 -2.41 13.02 3.29
C GLU A 14 -2.51 12.08 4.51
N ASN A 15 -3.14 10.92 4.34
CA ASN A 15 -3.27 9.90 5.37
C ASN A 15 -2.15 8.84 5.31
N GLY A 16 -1.17 8.99 4.43
CA GLY A 16 -0.03 8.09 4.30
C GLY A 16 -0.32 6.79 3.52
N TYR A 17 -1.44 6.70 2.80
CA TYR A 17 -1.68 5.58 1.89
C TYR A 17 -1.01 5.80 0.54
N ILE A 18 -0.46 4.73 -0.02
CA ILE A 18 0.09 4.69 -1.37
C ILE A 18 -1.04 4.86 -2.40
N VAL A 19 -0.83 5.70 -3.42
CA VAL A 19 -1.78 6.03 -4.49
C VAL A 19 -1.14 5.71 -5.86
N PRO A 20 -1.82 4.94 -6.74
CA PRO A 20 -3.15 4.35 -6.56
C PRO A 20 -3.20 3.25 -5.49
N GLY A 21 -2.11 2.48 -5.31
CA GLY A 21 -1.93 1.52 -4.22
C GLY A 21 -3.08 0.53 -4.01
N LEU A 22 -3.14 -0.06 -2.81
CA LEU A 22 -4.14 -1.09 -2.47
C LEU A 22 -5.02 -0.72 -1.27
N GLY A 23 -4.85 0.46 -0.68
CA GLY A 23 -5.50 0.83 0.59
C GLY A 23 -4.94 0.00 1.75
N ASP A 24 -5.80 -0.36 2.71
CA ASP A 24 -5.40 -1.18 3.85
C ASP A 24 -5.25 -2.65 3.46
N ALA A 25 -4.00 -3.11 3.35
CA ALA A 25 -3.70 -4.49 2.99
C ALA A 25 -4.14 -5.49 4.08
N GLY A 26 -4.08 -5.11 5.36
CA GLY A 26 -4.46 -5.97 6.48
C GLY A 26 -5.95 -6.27 6.45
N ASP A 27 -6.78 -5.22 6.34
CA ASP A 27 -8.24 -5.37 6.24
C ASP A 27 -8.64 -6.21 5.02
N ARG A 28 -7.97 -6.01 3.88
CA ARG A 28 -8.27 -6.75 2.65
C ARG A 28 -7.93 -8.24 2.74
N ILE A 29 -6.88 -8.61 3.47
CA ILE A 29 -6.42 -10.00 3.59
C ILE A 29 -7.17 -10.72 4.71
N TYR A 30 -7.39 -10.05 5.84
CA TYR A 30 -7.87 -10.69 7.07
C TYR A 30 -9.32 -10.36 7.43
N GLY A 31 -9.97 -9.46 6.67
CA GLY A 31 -11.38 -9.13 6.86
C GLY A 31 -11.66 -8.52 8.24
N THR A 32 -10.74 -7.72 8.76
CA THR A 32 -10.73 -7.23 10.15
C THR A 32 -11.62 -6.02 10.42
N LYS A 33 -12.58 -5.73 9.52
CA LYS A 33 -13.58 -4.66 9.64
C LYS A 33 -15.01 -5.19 9.63
#